data_AF-A0A2E0QNS6-F1
#
_entry.id   AF-A0A2E0QNS6-F1
#
_cell.length_a   1.000
_cell.length_b   1.000
_cell.length_c   1.000
_cell.angle_alpha   90.00
_cell.angle_beta   90.00
_cell.angle_gamma   90.00
#
_symmetry.space_group_name_H-M   'P 1'
#
loop_
_entity.id
_entity.type
_entity.pdbx_description
1 polymer ?
#
loop_
_entity_poly.entity_id
_entity_poly.type
_entity_poly.pdbx_seq_one_letter_code
_entity_poly.pdbx_strand_id
1 'polypeptide(L)'
;MGKAIVGILLGAVFAFAWSFVSWSILPYHDATLKQFSNEAAVTEAIKSGADEQGIYLIPGDTTMAPDERMELSKKGPAVFVSVRPGPNEDRSMNSLILRGFLSTLVCSLLMGIMLSAAAPRLNYIGRVFFVTLGGLFAGLAAAYPNNIWWEFSTGFTGLAILDLVVGWFFAGLVMAGIINGK
;
A
#
# COMPACT_ATOMS: atom_id res chain seq x y z
N MET A 1 19.08 3.03 -27.10
CA MET A 1 19.03 3.91 -25.91
C MET A 1 17.96 5.00 -26.03
N GLY A 2 18.22 6.11 -26.75
CA GLY A 2 17.46 7.37 -26.64
C GLY A 2 15.92 7.26 -26.64
N LYS A 3 15.32 6.55 -27.61
CA LYS A 3 13.84 6.38 -27.66
C LYS A 3 13.24 5.76 -26.39
N ALA A 4 13.95 4.87 -25.70
CA ALA A 4 13.48 4.28 -24.44
C ALA A 4 13.54 5.29 -23.29
N ILE A 5 14.60 6.10 -23.22
CA ILE A 5 14.74 7.18 -22.22
C ILE A 5 13.63 8.23 -22.43
N VAL A 6 13.38 8.64 -23.67
CA VAL A 6 12.27 9.54 -24.02
C VAL A 6 10.91 8.93 -23.64
N GLY A 7 10.70 7.63 -23.90
CA GLY A 7 9.48 6.93 -23.47
C GLY A 7 9.28 6.90 -21.96
N ILE A 8 10.34 6.67 -21.19
CA ILE A 8 10.32 6.71 -19.71
C ILE A 8 9.99 8.12 -19.21
N LEU A 9 10.67 9.14 -19.73
CA LEU A 9 10.46 10.54 -19.32
C LEU A 9 9.04 11.03 -19.65
N LEU A 10 8.55 10.76 -20.86
CA LEU A 10 7.18 11.10 -21.24
C LEU A 10 6.16 10.31 -20.39
N GLY A 11 6.38 9.01 -20.17
CA GLY A 11 5.52 8.20 -19.31
C GLY A 11 5.41 8.75 -17.89
N ALA A 12 6.53 9.18 -17.29
CA ALA A 12 6.55 9.82 -15.98
C ALA A 12 5.80 11.17 -15.97
N VAL A 13 6.01 12.02 -16.98
CA VAL A 13 5.31 13.31 -17.09
C VAL A 13 3.80 13.12 -17.24
N PHE A 14 3.35 12.23 -18.10
CA PHE A 14 1.91 11.96 -18.30
C PHE A 14 1.26 11.31 -17.06
N ALA A 15 1.95 10.39 -16.39
CA ALA A 15 1.45 9.77 -15.15
C ALA A 15 1.33 10.79 -14.00
N PHE A 16 2.34 11.65 -13.83
CA PHE A 16 2.29 12.72 -12.82
C PHE A 16 1.20 13.76 -13.14
N ALA A 17 1.08 14.19 -14.39
CA ALA A 17 0.05 15.13 -14.82
C ALA A 17 -1.36 14.56 -14.58
N TRP A 18 -1.59 13.27 -14.88
CA TRP A 18 -2.86 12.62 -14.56
C TRP A 18 -3.11 12.53 -13.05
N SER A 19 -2.09 12.22 -12.24
CA SER A 19 -2.21 12.19 -10.77
C SER A 19 -2.63 13.56 -10.22
N PHE A 20 -2.02 14.64 -10.68
CA PHE A 20 -2.39 16.01 -10.30
C PHE A 20 -3.82 16.38 -10.71
N VAL A 21 -4.23 16.06 -11.95
CA VAL A 21 -5.63 16.28 -12.39
C VAL A 21 -6.61 15.46 -11.54
N SER A 22 -6.26 14.21 -11.23
CA SER A 22 -7.08 13.31 -10.43
C SER A 22 -7.28 13.81 -9.00
N TRP A 23 -6.23 14.28 -8.33
CA TRP A 23 -6.28 14.70 -6.92
C TRP A 23 -6.61 16.18 -6.67
N SER A 24 -6.25 17.09 -7.59
CA SER A 24 -6.35 18.53 -7.35
C SER A 24 -7.37 19.27 -8.22
N ILE A 25 -8.05 18.56 -9.15
CA ILE A 25 -9.05 19.15 -10.05
C ILE A 25 -10.38 18.38 -10.03
N LEU A 26 -10.36 17.06 -9.81
CA LEU A 26 -11.55 16.22 -9.83
C LEU A 26 -12.05 15.90 -8.41
N PRO A 27 -13.32 16.18 -8.06
CA PRO A 27 -13.80 16.19 -6.67
C PRO A 27 -14.05 14.81 -6.04
N TYR A 28 -13.70 13.72 -6.73
CA TYR A 28 -14.08 12.37 -6.31
C TYR A 28 -13.27 11.82 -5.13
N HIS A 29 -12.07 12.34 -4.86
CA HIS A 29 -11.28 11.92 -3.69
C HIS A 29 -11.83 12.56 -2.41
N ASP A 30 -12.03 13.89 -2.40
CA ASP A 30 -12.62 14.62 -1.27
C ASP A 30 -13.97 14.04 -0.83
N ALA A 31 -14.80 13.61 -1.78
CA ALA A 31 -16.08 12.96 -1.51
C ALA A 31 -15.97 11.65 -0.69
N THR A 32 -14.81 10.98 -0.72
CA THR A 32 -14.56 9.77 0.09
C THR A 32 -14.19 10.10 1.54
N LEU A 33 -13.49 11.22 1.77
CA LEU A 33 -12.99 11.63 3.09
C LEU A 33 -14.13 12.00 4.08
N LYS A 34 -13.86 11.89 5.38
CA LYS A 34 -14.83 12.15 6.46
C LYS A 34 -14.16 12.89 7.61
N GLN A 35 -14.94 13.69 8.33
CA GLN A 35 -14.55 14.45 9.52
C GLN A 35 -15.31 13.93 10.74
N PHE A 36 -14.74 14.11 11.94
CA PHE A 36 -15.42 13.79 13.19
C PHE A 36 -16.39 14.92 13.56
N SER A 37 -17.57 14.58 14.12
CA SER A 37 -18.53 15.59 14.61
C SER A 37 -18.08 16.30 15.90
N ASN A 38 -16.96 15.87 16.49
CA ASN A 38 -16.44 16.32 17.79
C ASN A 38 -14.90 16.46 17.80
N GLU A 39 -14.32 16.99 16.71
CA GLU A 39 -12.87 17.02 16.45
C GLU A 39 -11.99 17.46 17.63
N ALA A 40 -12.44 18.46 18.41
CA ALA A 40 -11.69 18.96 19.57
C ALA A 40 -11.41 17.89 20.63
N ALA A 41 -12.42 17.10 21.00
CA ALA A 41 -12.29 16.04 22.01
C ALA A 41 -11.47 14.85 21.49
N VAL A 42 -11.60 14.52 20.20
CA VAL A 42 -10.77 13.49 19.55
C VAL A 42 -9.30 13.93 19.49
N THR A 43 -9.05 15.20 19.19
CA THR A 43 -7.70 15.78 19.13
C THR A 43 -7.02 15.77 20.50
N GLU A 44 -7.75 16.06 21.57
CA GLU A 44 -7.22 16.01 22.95
C GLU A 44 -6.88 14.57 23.37
N ALA A 45 -7.78 13.61 23.09
CA ALA A 45 -7.53 12.20 23.38
C ALA A 45 -6.28 11.66 22.64
N ILE A 46 -6.12 11.95 21.35
CA ILE A 46 -4.94 11.53 20.57
C ILE A 46 -3.66 12.14 21.15
N LYS A 47 -3.66 13.44 21.49
CA LYS A 47 -2.51 14.11 22.14
C LYS A 47 -2.12 13.50 23.49
N SER A 48 -3.05 12.85 24.19
CA SER A 48 -2.79 12.21 25.50
C SER A 48 -2.36 10.74 25.43
N GLY A 49 -2.35 10.12 24.25
CA GLY A 49 -2.14 8.66 24.09
C GLY A 49 -1.27 8.24 22.91
N ALA A 50 -0.61 9.18 22.22
CA ALA A 50 0.25 8.91 21.07
C ALA A 50 1.52 9.78 21.12
N ASP A 51 2.55 9.29 21.83
CA ASP A 51 3.79 10.03 22.12
C ASP A 51 4.83 10.03 20.97
N GLU A 52 4.72 9.13 19.99
CA GLU A 52 5.70 8.92 18.90
C GLU A 52 5.03 8.95 17.51
N GLN A 53 5.80 9.16 16.43
CA GLN A 53 5.26 9.07 15.07
C GLN A 53 5.20 7.61 14.59
N GLY A 54 4.00 7.07 14.38
CA GLY A 54 3.82 5.67 14.04
C GLY A 54 2.43 5.32 13.52
N ILE A 55 2.21 4.02 13.37
CA ILE A 55 0.87 3.45 13.15
C ILE A 55 0.41 2.84 14.47
N TYR A 56 -0.46 3.54 15.18
CA TYR A 56 -1.16 3.04 16.37
C TYR A 56 -2.32 2.12 15.95
N LEU A 57 -2.92 1.39 16.90
CA LEU A 57 -4.18 0.67 16.66
C LEU A 57 -5.10 0.74 17.88
N ILE A 58 -6.41 0.60 17.65
CA ILE A 58 -7.42 0.33 18.69
C ILE A 58 -8.29 -0.85 18.23
N PRO A 59 -8.45 -1.91 19.03
CA PRO A 59 -7.66 -2.24 20.23
C PRO A 59 -6.22 -2.66 19.86
N GLY A 60 -5.23 -1.92 20.37
CA GLY A 60 -3.81 -2.12 20.05
C GLY A 60 -2.99 -2.87 21.11
N ASP A 61 -3.53 -3.10 22.30
CA ASP A 61 -2.82 -3.79 23.39
C ASP A 61 -2.42 -5.22 22.98
N THR A 62 -1.12 -5.47 22.88
CA THR A 62 -0.55 -6.74 22.46
C THR A 62 -0.49 -7.78 23.58
N THR A 63 -0.63 -7.36 24.85
CA THR A 63 -0.56 -8.23 26.05
C THR A 63 -1.90 -8.91 26.37
N MET A 64 -3.01 -8.25 26.02
CA MET A 64 -4.39 -8.74 26.17
C MET A 64 -4.63 -10.06 25.42
N ALA A 65 -5.47 -10.94 25.97
CA ALA A 65 -5.80 -12.23 25.34
C ALA A 65 -6.43 -12.07 23.93
N PRO A 66 -6.16 -12.98 22.97
CA PRO A 66 -6.69 -12.86 21.61
C PRO A 66 -8.22 -12.78 21.53
N ASP A 67 -8.93 -13.57 22.33
CA ASP A 67 -10.40 -13.60 22.36
C ASP A 67 -10.98 -12.30 22.95
N GLU A 68 -10.36 -11.76 24.00
CA GLU A 68 -10.76 -10.49 24.61
C GLU A 68 -10.57 -9.32 23.64
N ARG A 69 -9.43 -9.29 22.94
CA ARG A 69 -9.13 -8.30 21.89
C ARG A 69 -10.08 -8.42 20.70
N MET A 70 -10.52 -9.64 20.36
CA MET A 70 -11.55 -9.90 19.36
C MET A 70 -12.92 -9.38 19.81
N GLU A 71 -13.32 -9.58 21.07
CA GLU A 71 -14.58 -9.04 21.61
C GLU A 71 -14.58 -7.51 21.71
N LEU A 72 -13.45 -6.87 22.06
CA LEU A 72 -13.32 -5.42 21.96
C LEU A 72 -13.41 -4.94 20.50
N SER A 73 -12.77 -5.64 19.56
CA SER A 73 -12.84 -5.31 18.13
C SER A 73 -14.26 -5.40 17.55
N LYS A 74 -15.10 -6.30 18.09
CA LYS A 74 -16.53 -6.42 17.72
C LYS A 74 -17.39 -5.29 18.28
N LYS A 75 -17.07 -4.80 19.50
CA LYS A 75 -17.77 -3.67 20.14
C LYS A 75 -17.39 -2.33 19.50
N GLY A 76 -16.13 -2.19 19.12
CA GLY A 76 -15.58 -1.01 18.47
C GLY A 76 -15.43 0.21 19.40
N PRO A 77 -15.01 1.37 18.85
CA PRO A 77 -14.53 1.55 17.48
C PRO A 77 -13.23 0.78 17.24
N ALA A 78 -12.94 0.47 15.99
CA ALA A 78 -11.68 -0.12 15.57
C ALA A 78 -10.90 0.90 14.73
N VAL A 79 -9.62 1.12 15.07
CA VAL A 79 -8.80 2.26 14.62
C VAL A 79 -7.40 1.77 14.20
N PHE A 80 -6.81 2.32 13.14
CA PHE A 80 -5.44 2.04 12.63
C PHE A 80 -4.81 3.41 12.29
N VAL A 81 -4.11 3.97 13.27
CA VAL A 81 -4.00 5.42 13.48
C VAL A 81 -2.60 5.91 13.05
N SER A 82 -2.44 6.57 11.91
CA SER A 82 -1.13 6.98 11.32
C SER A 82 -0.53 8.24 11.97
N VAL A 83 -0.67 8.33 13.29
CA VAL A 83 -0.44 9.53 14.08
C VAL A 83 1.04 9.94 14.05
N ARG A 84 1.30 11.15 13.58
CA ARG A 84 2.38 11.98 14.08
C ARG A 84 1.90 12.70 15.36
N PRO A 85 2.74 12.86 16.41
CA PRO A 85 2.44 13.71 17.55
C PRO A 85 2.30 15.16 17.08
N GLY A 86 1.05 15.63 17.03
CA GLY A 86 0.62 16.65 16.06
C GLY A 86 0.26 15.98 14.72
N PRO A 87 -1.02 15.99 14.33
CA PRO A 87 -1.87 14.85 13.83
C PRO A 87 -1.43 14.14 12.52
N ASN A 88 -2.01 13.01 12.02
CA ASN A 88 -3.45 12.55 11.96
C ASN A 88 -3.72 11.01 11.60
N GLU A 89 -4.96 10.64 11.12
CA GLU A 89 -5.48 9.35 10.48
C GLU A 89 -5.69 8.11 11.39
N ASP A 90 -6.48 7.02 11.16
CA ASP A 90 -7.74 6.64 10.40
C ASP A 90 -8.19 5.15 10.79
N ARG A 91 -9.10 4.48 10.03
CA ARG A 91 -9.07 3.03 9.56
C ARG A 91 -9.38 1.85 10.55
N SER A 92 -9.49 0.56 10.13
CA SER A 92 -9.87 -0.63 10.97
C SER A 92 -9.42 -1.99 10.38
N MET A 93 -9.21 -3.07 11.17
CA MET A 93 -8.42 -4.29 10.79
C MET A 93 -9.09 -5.41 9.95
N ASN A 94 -9.96 -6.29 10.50
CA ASN A 94 -10.30 -7.59 9.87
C ASN A 94 -10.85 -7.51 8.43
N SER A 95 -11.56 -6.42 8.09
CA SER A 95 -12.07 -6.15 6.74
C SER A 95 -10.94 -5.96 5.71
N LEU A 96 -9.77 -5.46 6.14
CA LEU A 96 -8.59 -5.28 5.29
C LEU A 96 -7.97 -6.60 4.85
N ILE A 97 -7.99 -7.63 5.71
CA ILE A 97 -7.32 -8.91 5.43
C ILE A 97 -7.94 -9.59 4.20
N LEU A 98 -9.27 -9.72 4.16
CA LEU A 98 -9.97 -10.32 3.01
C LEU A 98 -9.87 -9.44 1.75
N ARG A 99 -9.97 -8.12 1.89
CA ARG A 99 -9.80 -7.18 0.76
C ARG A 99 -8.38 -7.23 0.20
N GLY A 100 -7.36 -7.34 1.07
CA GLY A 100 -5.96 -7.48 0.73
C GLY A 100 -5.70 -8.75 -0.06
N PHE A 101 -6.17 -9.91 0.42
CA PHE A 101 -6.03 -11.19 -0.30
C PHE A 101 -6.62 -11.12 -1.72
N LEU A 102 -7.85 -10.63 -1.86
CA LEU A 102 -8.51 -10.52 -3.17
C LEU A 102 -7.81 -9.53 -4.10
N SER A 103 -7.31 -8.40 -3.56
CA SER A 103 -6.50 -7.44 -4.30
C SER A 103 -5.19 -8.06 -4.80
N THR A 104 -4.45 -8.76 -3.94
CA THR A 104 -3.20 -9.44 -4.29
C THR A 104 -3.43 -10.54 -5.33
N LEU A 105 -4.54 -11.27 -5.28
CA LEU A 105 -4.91 -12.24 -6.32
C LEU A 105 -5.13 -11.57 -7.68
N VAL A 106 -5.85 -10.45 -7.75
CA VAL A 106 -6.04 -9.68 -9.00
C VAL A 106 -4.71 -9.13 -9.52
N CYS A 107 -3.88 -8.55 -8.65
CA CYS A 107 -2.53 -8.10 -9.01
C CYS A 107 -1.66 -9.24 -9.56
N SER A 108 -1.79 -10.45 -9.01
CA SER A 108 -1.04 -11.64 -9.45
C SER A 108 -1.47 -12.10 -10.83
N LEU A 109 -2.79 -12.12 -11.10
CA LEU A 109 -3.33 -12.41 -12.43
C LEU A 109 -2.86 -11.39 -13.47
N LEU A 110 -2.92 -10.09 -13.15
CA LEU A 110 -2.42 -9.02 -14.04
C LEU A 110 -0.91 -9.16 -14.30
N MET A 111 -0.12 -9.41 -13.26
CA MET A 111 1.33 -9.59 -13.36
C MET A 111 1.68 -10.84 -14.18
N GLY A 112 0.94 -11.94 -14.02
CA GLY A 112 1.06 -13.15 -14.84
C GLY A 112 0.71 -12.94 -16.31
N ILE A 113 -0.30 -12.12 -16.62
CA ILE A 113 -0.65 -11.73 -18.00
C ILE A 113 0.46 -10.86 -18.61
N MET A 114 0.92 -9.83 -17.89
CA MET A 114 2.01 -8.96 -18.32
C MET A 114 3.31 -9.75 -18.53
N LEU A 115 3.63 -10.66 -17.63
CA LEU A 115 4.78 -11.56 -17.75
C LEU A 115 4.62 -12.49 -18.96
N SER A 116 3.44 -13.07 -19.19
CA SER A 116 3.18 -13.96 -20.33
C SER A 116 3.37 -13.24 -21.69
N ALA A 117 3.02 -11.95 -21.77
CA ALA A 117 3.26 -11.14 -22.97
C ALA A 117 4.76 -10.82 -23.19
N ALA A 118 5.56 -10.73 -22.12
CA ALA A 118 6.99 -10.47 -22.17
C ALA A 118 7.86 -11.74 -22.27
N ALA A 119 7.41 -12.86 -21.71
CA ALA A 119 8.13 -14.11 -21.50
C ALA A 119 8.79 -14.71 -22.76
N PRO A 120 8.21 -14.62 -23.99
CA PRO A 120 8.88 -15.10 -25.21
C PRO A 120 10.19 -14.37 -25.57
N ARG A 121 10.58 -13.32 -24.82
CA ARG A 121 11.82 -12.56 -24.97
C ARG A 121 12.67 -12.52 -23.69
N LEU A 122 12.29 -13.25 -22.64
CA LEU A 122 12.94 -13.20 -21.33
C LEU A 122 13.30 -14.61 -20.82
N ASN A 123 14.58 -14.83 -20.55
CA ASN A 123 15.06 -16.02 -19.82
C ASN A 123 14.51 -16.04 -18.37
N TYR A 124 14.69 -17.15 -17.66
CA TYR A 124 14.12 -17.33 -16.30
C TYR A 124 14.46 -16.17 -15.34
N ILE A 125 15.73 -15.73 -15.29
CA ILE A 125 16.16 -14.62 -14.43
C ILE A 125 15.49 -13.30 -14.84
N GLY A 126 15.38 -13.02 -16.15
CA GLY A 126 14.65 -11.86 -16.65
C GLY A 126 13.16 -11.89 -16.34
N ARG A 127 12.54 -13.09 -16.30
CA ARG A 127 11.13 -13.26 -15.90
C ARG A 127 10.94 -13.02 -14.41
N VAL A 128 11.81 -13.56 -13.55
CA VAL A 128 11.80 -13.27 -12.10
C VAL A 128 11.98 -11.78 -11.85
N PHE A 129 12.99 -11.16 -12.49
CA PHE A 129 13.29 -9.73 -12.32
C PHE A 129 12.15 -8.82 -12.80
N PHE A 130 11.44 -9.19 -13.87
CA PHE A 130 10.24 -8.47 -14.33
C PHE A 130 9.15 -8.41 -13.24
N VAL A 131 8.86 -9.55 -12.60
CA VAL A 131 7.86 -9.61 -11.51
C VAL A 131 8.35 -8.84 -10.28
N THR A 132 9.62 -9.00 -9.89
CA THR A 132 10.22 -8.26 -8.76
C THR A 132 10.19 -6.75 -8.99
N LEU A 133 10.48 -6.27 -10.20
CA LEU A 133 10.33 -4.86 -10.57
C LEU A 133 8.87 -4.40 -10.54
N GLY A 134 7.92 -5.27 -10.90
CA GLY A 134 6.49 -5.02 -10.72
C GLY A 134 6.10 -4.79 -9.27
N GLY A 135 6.66 -5.59 -8.35
CA GLY A 135 6.49 -5.41 -6.90
C GLY A 135 7.13 -4.13 -6.37
N LEU A 136 8.36 -3.82 -6.81
CA LEU A 136 9.03 -2.55 -6.48
C LEU A 136 8.24 -1.34 -6.99
N PHE A 137 7.72 -1.42 -8.22
CA PHE A 137 6.86 -0.39 -8.79
C PHE A 137 5.58 -0.22 -7.98
N ALA A 138 4.91 -1.31 -7.58
CA ALA A 138 3.73 -1.23 -6.71
C ALA A 138 4.06 -0.56 -5.36
N GLY A 139 5.20 -0.90 -4.74
CA GLY A 139 5.68 -0.24 -3.54
C GLY A 139 5.90 1.27 -3.72
N LEU A 140 6.61 1.66 -4.77
CA LEU A 140 6.92 3.07 -5.04
C LEU A 140 5.72 3.89 -5.57
N ALA A 141 4.74 3.26 -6.21
CA ALA A 141 3.59 3.92 -6.83
C ALA A 141 2.30 3.87 -5.98
N ALA A 142 2.21 3.00 -4.97
CA ALA A 142 1.02 2.85 -4.13
C ALA A 142 1.28 2.83 -2.61
N ALA A 143 2.45 2.38 -2.14
CA ALA A 143 2.79 2.45 -0.71
C ALA A 143 3.54 3.74 -0.35
N TYR A 144 4.59 4.09 -1.11
CA TYR A 144 5.40 5.28 -0.88
C TYR A 144 4.63 6.62 -0.92
N PRO A 145 3.61 6.82 -1.79
CA PRO A 145 2.80 8.04 -1.75
C PRO A 145 2.10 8.29 -0.40
N ASN A 146 1.85 7.25 0.41
CA ASN A 146 1.24 7.44 1.74
C ASN A 146 2.24 8.01 2.76
N ASN A 147 3.56 7.79 2.57
CA ASN A 147 4.59 8.48 3.33
C ASN A 147 4.74 9.96 2.90
N ILE A 148 4.55 10.25 1.61
CA ILE A 148 4.63 11.62 1.07
C ILE A 148 3.41 12.46 1.48
N TRP A 149 2.19 11.92 1.34
CA TRP A 149 0.94 12.70 1.44
C TRP A 149 0.13 12.45 2.72
N TRP A 150 0.30 11.29 3.37
CA TRP A 150 -0.46 10.88 4.55
C TRP A 150 0.43 10.59 5.77
N GLU A 151 1.71 11.01 5.70
CA GLU A 151 2.72 10.94 6.77
C GLU A 151 3.00 9.54 7.38
N PHE A 152 2.61 8.45 6.68
CA PHE A 152 2.88 7.08 7.12
C PHE A 152 4.36 6.90 7.44
N SER A 153 4.68 6.37 8.64
CA SER A 153 6.06 6.37 9.14
C SER A 153 7.03 5.65 8.21
N THR A 154 8.28 6.11 8.16
CA THR A 154 9.32 5.56 7.28
C THR A 154 9.57 4.08 7.57
N GLY A 155 9.46 3.64 8.83
CA GLY A 155 9.56 2.23 9.21
C GLY A 155 8.43 1.39 8.64
N PHE A 156 7.17 1.82 8.81
CA PHE A 156 6.01 1.12 8.27
C PHE A 156 6.05 1.07 6.74
N THR A 157 6.32 2.20 6.09
CA THR A 157 6.34 2.31 4.63
C THR A 157 7.51 1.54 4.02
N GLY A 158 8.70 1.59 4.63
CA GLY A 158 9.86 0.82 4.21
C GLY A 158 9.61 -0.69 4.31
N LEU A 159 8.97 -1.15 5.38
CA LEU A 159 8.56 -2.56 5.52
C LEU A 159 7.48 -2.95 4.50
N ALA A 160 6.49 -2.09 4.22
CA ALA A 160 5.46 -2.36 3.21
C ALA A 160 6.04 -2.45 1.77
N ILE A 161 7.02 -1.61 1.44
CA ILE A 161 7.74 -1.70 0.16
C ILE A 161 8.60 -2.97 0.11
N LEU A 162 9.28 -3.32 1.20
CA LEU A 162 10.10 -4.53 1.29
C LEU A 162 9.25 -5.80 1.17
N ASP A 163 8.11 -5.88 1.86
CA ASP A 163 7.16 -7.00 1.78
C ASP A 163 6.63 -7.20 0.36
N LEU A 164 6.27 -6.10 -0.33
CA LEU A 164 5.92 -6.16 -1.76
C LEU A 164 7.09 -6.67 -2.60
N VAL A 165 8.30 -6.14 -2.45
CA VAL A 165 9.48 -6.58 -3.24
C VAL A 165 9.79 -8.06 -3.01
N VAL A 166 9.76 -8.52 -1.76
CA VAL A 166 10.08 -9.90 -1.36
C VAL A 166 8.96 -10.87 -1.76
N GLY A 167 7.70 -10.50 -1.52
CA GLY A 167 6.53 -11.28 -1.93
C GLY A 167 6.43 -11.45 -3.44
N TRP A 168 6.63 -10.38 -4.21
CA TRP A 168 6.65 -10.45 -5.67
C TRP A 168 7.92 -11.13 -6.22
N PHE A 169 9.05 -11.09 -5.53
CA PHE A 169 10.21 -11.92 -5.87
C PHE A 169 9.89 -13.42 -5.75
N PHE A 170 9.33 -13.87 -4.62
CA PHE A 170 8.94 -15.27 -4.43
C PHE A 170 7.82 -15.71 -5.39
N ALA A 171 6.80 -14.89 -5.59
CA ALA A 171 5.78 -15.13 -6.61
C ALA A 171 6.39 -15.18 -8.02
N GLY A 172 7.41 -14.37 -8.29
CA GLY A 172 8.19 -14.36 -9.52
C GLY A 172 8.95 -15.65 -9.77
N LEU A 173 9.58 -16.26 -8.74
CA LEU A 173 10.24 -17.56 -8.85
C LEU A 173 9.27 -18.66 -9.30
N VAL A 174 8.07 -18.68 -8.73
CA VAL A 174 7.00 -19.64 -9.06
C VAL A 174 6.44 -19.37 -10.46
N MET A 175 6.01 -18.13 -10.74
CA MET A 175 5.43 -17.76 -12.03
C MET A 175 6.41 -17.95 -13.18
N ALA A 176 7.70 -17.58 -13.02
CA ALA A 176 8.71 -17.74 -14.07
C ALA A 176 9.04 -19.22 -14.38
N GLY A 177 8.77 -20.13 -13.43
CA GLY A 177 8.96 -21.58 -13.58
C GLY A 177 7.78 -22.30 -14.26
N ILE A 178 6.56 -21.77 -14.09
CA ILE A 178 5.33 -22.34 -14.68
C ILE A 178 5.01 -21.67 -16.03
N ILE A 179 5.22 -20.36 -16.16
CA ILE A 179 4.97 -19.60 -17.39
C ILE A 179 6.16 -19.76 -18.33
N ASN A 180 5.95 -20.56 -19.37
CA ASN A 180 6.92 -20.85 -20.42
C ASN A 180 7.34 -19.59 -21.19
N GLY A 181 8.47 -19.01 -20.82
CA GLY A 181 9.30 -18.27 -21.78
C GLY A 181 10.16 -19.24 -22.58
N LYS A 182 10.66 -18.78 -23.73
CA LYS A 182 11.69 -19.49 -24.50
C LYS A 182 13.07 -19.43 -23.83
#